data_AF-A0A178X8A5-F1
#
_entry.id   AF-A0A178X8A5-F1
#
_cell.length_a   1.000
_cell.length_b   1.000
_cell.length_c   1.000
_cell.angle_alpha   90.00
_cell.angle_beta   90.00
_cell.angle_gamma   90.00
#
_symmetry.space_group_name_H-M   'P 1'
#
loop_
_entity.id
_entity.type
_entity.pdbx_description
1 polymer ?
#
loop_
_entity_poly.entity_id
_entity_poly.type
_entity_poly.pdbx_seq_one_letter_code
_entity_poly.pdbx_strand_id
1 'polypeptide(L)'
;MTFAVGIFDLFSFAVPGAVQLSLLVYVLDRLGVLHVAALTSAPGALLVAGAVVASYLLGHLFHPLAAQLERLRPRRDAEEARQEFVAAVPQARDRAYVQANPVLLVAAAELHDKDAAGEIVRMRAQSVMLRNIAFAFTLAAVVALVQTATGPHRVVAAVAAALSLLGGVGALGSGRKVWHLARIKTFEICYWIPDIDQTFAADAPAEG
;
A
#
# COMPACT_ATOMS: atom_id res chain seq x y z
N MET A 1 22.52 14.14 -6.36
CA MET A 1 21.13 13.91 -5.91
C MET A 1 20.96 12.43 -5.61
N THR A 2 20.99 12.06 -4.34
CA THR A 2 20.73 10.68 -3.90
C THR A 2 19.22 10.50 -3.87
N PHE A 3 18.68 9.74 -4.81
CA PHE A 3 17.34 9.18 -4.70
C PHE A 3 17.36 8.22 -3.50
N ALA A 4 17.08 8.74 -2.30
CA ALA A 4 16.79 7.93 -1.14
C ALA A 4 15.37 7.38 -1.30
N VAL A 5 15.17 6.55 -2.33
CA VAL A 5 13.98 5.69 -2.41
C VAL A 5 14.14 4.70 -1.28
N GLY A 6 13.34 4.85 -0.23
CA GLY A 6 13.33 3.91 0.87
C GLY A 6 13.08 2.52 0.33
N ILE A 7 13.79 1.50 0.83
CA ILE A 7 13.66 0.12 0.36
C ILE A 7 12.20 -0.37 0.38
N PHE A 8 11.40 0.13 1.33
CA PHE A 8 9.97 -0.16 1.41
C PHE A 8 9.16 0.45 0.28
N ASP A 9 9.52 1.65 -0.19
CA ASP A 9 8.86 2.30 -1.32
C ASP A 9 9.13 1.53 -2.63
N LEU A 10 10.36 1.04 -2.82
CA LEU A 10 10.69 0.15 -3.93
C LEU A 10 9.79 -1.10 -3.93
N PHE A 11 9.63 -1.76 -2.79
CA PHE A 11 8.78 -2.94 -2.67
C PHE A 11 7.28 -2.63 -2.82
N SER A 12 6.83 -1.45 -2.38
CA SER A 12 5.44 -1.00 -2.54
C SER A 12 4.98 -0.91 -4.00
N PHE A 13 5.91 -0.77 -4.94
CA PHE A 13 5.61 -0.75 -6.37
C PHE A 13 6.07 -2.01 -7.09
N ALA A 14 7.24 -2.56 -6.76
CA ALA A 14 7.79 -3.73 -7.44
C ALA A 14 6.94 -5.00 -7.21
N VAL A 15 6.50 -5.27 -5.98
CA VAL A 15 5.72 -6.49 -5.67
C VAL A 15 4.36 -6.50 -6.37
N PRO A 16 3.51 -5.46 -6.25
CA PRO A 16 2.25 -5.42 -7.01
C PRO A 16 2.49 -5.36 -8.51
N GLY A 17 3.52 -4.65 -8.93
CA GLY A 17 3.94 -4.57 -10.32
C GLY A 17 4.30 -5.92 -10.93
N ALA A 18 4.91 -6.82 -10.17
CA ALA A 18 5.20 -8.19 -10.62
C ALA A 18 3.92 -9.01 -10.83
N VAL A 19 2.92 -8.84 -9.97
CA VAL A 19 1.60 -9.46 -10.15
C VAL A 19 0.93 -8.93 -11.41
N GLN A 20 0.97 -7.61 -11.62
CA GLN A 20 0.42 -6.96 -12.81
C GLN A 20 1.16 -7.39 -14.09
N LEU A 21 2.48 -7.47 -14.03
CA LEU A 21 3.33 -7.90 -15.15
C LEU A 21 3.03 -9.36 -15.51
N SER A 22 2.88 -10.24 -14.51
CA SER A 22 2.51 -11.64 -14.72
C SER A 22 1.16 -11.76 -15.43
N LEU A 23 0.16 -10.96 -15.01
CA LEU A 23 -1.14 -10.91 -15.66
C LEU A 23 -1.04 -10.37 -17.09
N LEU A 24 -0.24 -9.32 -17.31
CA LEU A 24 -0.04 -8.73 -18.63
C LEU A 24 0.61 -9.72 -19.60
N VAL A 25 1.69 -10.38 -19.17
CA VAL A 25 2.35 -11.43 -19.96
C VAL A 25 1.38 -12.54 -20.32
N TYR A 26 0.57 -13.00 -19.35
CA TYR A 26 -0.46 -14.01 -19.60
C TYR A 26 -1.48 -13.57 -20.66
N VAL A 27 -1.98 -12.33 -20.57
CA VAL A 27 -2.95 -11.80 -21.54
C VAL A 27 -2.32 -11.63 -22.93
N LEU A 28 -1.10 -11.10 -23.01
CA LEU A 28 -0.39 -10.92 -24.28
C LEU A 28 -0.07 -12.24 -24.98
N ASP A 29 0.32 -13.26 -24.20
CA ASP A 29 0.55 -14.61 -24.72
C ASP A 29 -0.75 -15.23 -25.26
N ARG A 30 -1.86 -15.07 -24.52
CA ARG A 30 -3.18 -15.53 -24.97
C ARG A 30 -3.69 -14.82 -26.21
N LEU A 31 -3.33 -13.56 -26.42
CA LEU A 31 -3.68 -12.79 -27.62
C LEU A 31 -2.74 -13.08 -28.80
N GLY A 32 -1.69 -13.89 -28.62
CA GLY A 32 -0.69 -14.18 -29.64
C GLY A 32 0.23 -12.99 -29.96
N VAL A 33 0.18 -11.92 -29.17
CA VAL A 33 1.02 -10.71 -29.33
C VAL A 33 2.44 -10.99 -28.84
N LEU A 34 2.55 -11.76 -27.76
CA LEU A 34 3.80 -12.19 -27.16
C LEU A 34 3.87 -13.71 -27.25
N HIS A 35 5.06 -14.27 -27.51
CA HIS A 35 5.26 -15.71 -27.41
C HIS A 35 6.21 -15.95 -26.25
N VAL A 36 5.72 -16.50 -25.13
CA VAL A 36 6.57 -16.73 -23.95
C VAL A 36 7.77 -17.63 -24.26
N ALA A 37 7.62 -18.56 -25.21
CA ALA A 37 8.70 -19.40 -25.71
C ALA A 37 9.86 -18.61 -26.37
N ALA A 38 9.60 -17.41 -26.89
CA ALA A 38 10.66 -16.56 -27.43
C ALA A 38 11.41 -15.80 -26.33
N LEU A 39 10.82 -15.64 -25.13
CA LEU A 39 11.52 -15.02 -24.01
C LEU A 39 12.53 -15.98 -23.37
N THR A 40 12.30 -17.29 -23.43
CA THR A 40 13.19 -18.27 -22.77
C THR A 40 14.56 -18.40 -23.43
N SER A 41 14.73 -17.90 -24.65
CA SER A 41 16.02 -17.85 -25.35
C SER A 41 16.87 -16.63 -24.99
N ALA A 42 16.31 -15.64 -24.30
CA ALA A 42 17.04 -14.45 -23.88
C ALA A 42 17.95 -14.73 -22.67
N PRO A 43 19.04 -13.96 -22.49
CA PRO A 43 19.91 -14.11 -21.33
C PRO A 43 19.13 -13.94 -20.02
N GLY A 44 19.17 -14.96 -19.16
CA GLY A 44 18.37 -14.98 -17.92
C GLY A 44 18.57 -13.75 -17.03
N ALA A 45 19.80 -13.25 -16.90
CA ALA A 45 20.09 -12.04 -16.15
C ALA A 45 19.37 -10.79 -16.71
N LEU A 46 19.30 -10.68 -18.04
CA LEU A 46 18.62 -9.57 -18.71
C LEU A 46 17.10 -9.68 -18.55
N LEU A 47 16.55 -10.90 -18.60
CA LEU A 47 15.13 -11.14 -18.33
C LEU A 47 14.76 -10.77 -16.90
N VAL A 48 15.56 -11.17 -15.92
CA VAL A 48 15.31 -10.85 -14.51
C VAL A 48 15.41 -9.33 -14.29
N ALA A 49 16.47 -8.69 -14.79
CA ALA A 49 16.63 -7.24 -14.68
C ALA A 49 15.46 -6.50 -15.36
N GLY A 50 15.10 -6.91 -16.57
CA GLY A 50 13.96 -6.36 -17.32
C GLY A 50 12.63 -6.56 -16.59
N ALA A 51 12.40 -7.74 -16.02
CA ALA A 51 11.18 -8.03 -15.26
C ALA A 51 11.09 -7.20 -13.99
N VAL A 52 12.20 -7.00 -13.25
CA VAL A 52 12.24 -6.15 -12.06
C VAL A 52 11.93 -4.70 -12.41
N VAL A 53 12.59 -4.16 -13.44
CA VAL A 53 12.36 -2.77 -13.90
C VAL A 53 10.94 -2.60 -14.41
N ALA A 54 10.45 -3.51 -15.26
CA ALA A 54 9.10 -3.47 -15.79
C ALA A 54 8.06 -3.56 -14.67
N SER A 55 8.26 -4.45 -13.70
CA SER A 55 7.39 -4.57 -12.53
C SER A 55 7.31 -3.25 -11.76
N TYR A 56 8.45 -2.65 -11.43
CA TYR A 56 8.48 -1.38 -10.71
C TYR A 56 7.74 -0.26 -11.47
N LEU A 57 8.01 -0.10 -12.77
CA LEU A 57 7.36 0.90 -13.61
C LEU A 57 5.86 0.67 -13.72
N LEU A 58 5.44 -0.59 -13.88
CA LEU A 58 4.03 -0.96 -13.98
C LEU A 58 3.30 -0.66 -12.66
N GLY A 59 3.90 -1.03 -11.53
CA GLY A 59 3.38 -0.73 -10.21
C GLY A 59 3.19 0.77 -9.98
N HIS A 60 4.14 1.59 -10.46
CA HIS A 60 4.04 3.05 -10.39
C HIS A 60 2.93 3.58 -11.32
N LEU A 61 2.86 3.08 -12.55
CA LEU A 61 1.85 3.47 -13.55
C LEU A 61 0.42 3.20 -13.09
N PHE A 62 0.19 2.06 -12.43
CA PHE A 62 -1.14 1.67 -11.94
C PHE A 62 -1.47 2.22 -10.55
N HIS A 63 -0.53 2.88 -9.87
CA HIS A 63 -0.77 3.49 -8.56
C HIS A 63 -1.96 4.46 -8.49
N PRO A 64 -2.12 5.43 -9.42
CA PRO A 64 -3.27 6.34 -9.41
C PRO A 64 -4.59 5.59 -9.61
N LEU A 65 -4.60 4.52 -10.42
CA LEU A 65 -5.78 3.69 -10.64
C LEU A 65 -6.14 2.87 -9.39
N ALA A 66 -5.13 2.34 -8.69
CA ALA A 66 -5.33 1.69 -7.40
C ALA A 66 -5.86 2.66 -6.32
N ALA A 67 -5.52 3.96 -6.39
CA ALA A 67 -6.09 4.98 -5.51
C ALA A 67 -7.57 5.26 -5.81
N GLN A 68 -8.02 5.13 -7.06
CA GLN A 68 -9.45 5.25 -7.42
C GLN A 68 -10.28 4.11 -6.82
N LEU A 69 -9.73 2.88 -6.80
CA LEU A 69 -10.39 1.71 -6.20
C LEU A 69 -10.74 1.94 -4.73
N GLU A 70 -9.93 2.73 -4.04
CA GLU A 70 -10.13 3.03 -2.63
C GLU A 70 -11.26 4.03 -2.37
N ARG A 71 -11.61 4.87 -3.36
CA ARG A 71 -12.76 5.80 -3.25
C ARG A 71 -14.09 5.07 -3.07
N LEU A 72 -14.18 3.80 -3.49
CA LEU A 72 -15.40 2.99 -3.36
C LEU A 72 -15.78 2.69 -1.92
N ARG A 73 -14.84 2.74 -0.97
CA ARG A 73 -15.15 2.59 0.45
C ARG A 73 -14.17 3.43 1.29
N PRO A 74 -14.66 4.47 1.98
CA PRO A 74 -13.82 5.45 2.65
C PRO A 74 -12.90 4.78 3.69
N ARG A 75 -11.68 5.33 3.80
CA ARG A 75 -10.74 4.97 4.86
C ARG A 75 -11.26 5.45 6.20
N ARG A 76 -10.93 4.73 7.27
CA ARG A 76 -11.08 5.26 8.63
C ARG A 76 -10.35 6.57 8.76
N ASP A 77 -10.97 7.54 9.42
CA ASP A 77 -10.38 8.87 9.53
C ASP A 77 -9.23 8.90 10.54
N ALA A 78 -8.40 9.95 10.51
CA ALA A 78 -7.40 10.22 11.54
C ALA A 78 -8.05 10.39 12.90
N GLU A 79 -9.28 10.91 12.92
CA GLU A 79 -10.11 11.05 14.11
C GLU A 79 -10.37 9.71 14.80
N GLU A 80 -10.76 8.68 14.05
CA GLU A 80 -11.02 7.35 14.60
C GLU A 80 -9.76 6.76 15.25
N ALA A 81 -8.60 6.93 14.61
CA ALA A 81 -7.32 6.45 15.17
C ALA A 81 -6.94 7.21 16.45
N ARG A 82 -7.21 8.51 16.50
CA ARG A 82 -7.01 9.34 17.70
C ARG A 82 -7.93 8.89 18.83
N GLN A 83 -9.21 8.69 18.55
CA GLN A 83 -10.19 8.25 19.54
C GLN A 83 -9.83 6.86 20.10
N GLU A 84 -9.42 5.93 19.24
CA GLU A 84 -8.95 4.60 19.66
C GLU A 84 -7.70 4.69 20.54
N PHE A 85 -6.73 5.54 20.17
CA PHE A 85 -5.55 5.78 20.98
C PHE A 85 -5.89 6.37 22.36
N VAL A 86 -6.74 7.41 22.41
CA VAL A 86 -7.16 8.04 23.67
C VAL A 86 -7.97 7.09 24.55
N ALA A 87 -8.77 6.20 23.95
CA ALA A 87 -9.48 5.17 24.70
C ALA A 87 -8.51 4.16 25.33
N ALA A 88 -7.42 3.81 24.65
CA ALA A 88 -6.38 2.92 25.17
C ALA A 88 -5.44 3.60 26.18
N VAL A 89 -5.15 4.89 26.00
CA VAL A 89 -4.26 5.69 26.85
C VAL A 89 -4.98 6.97 27.31
N PRO A 90 -5.88 6.88 28.33
CA PRO A 90 -6.68 8.03 28.76
C PRO A 90 -5.84 9.22 29.26
N GLN A 91 -4.64 8.95 29.79
CA GLN A 91 -3.69 9.96 30.28
C GLN A 91 -3.20 10.89 29.16
N ALA A 92 -3.28 10.47 27.90
CA ALA A 92 -2.86 11.27 26.76
C ALA A 92 -3.95 12.22 26.25
N ARG A 93 -5.19 12.13 26.75
CA ARG A 93 -6.35 12.86 26.21
C ARG A 93 -6.12 14.37 26.04
N ASP A 94 -5.50 14.99 27.04
CA ASP A 94 -5.33 16.44 27.10
C ASP A 94 -3.93 16.89 26.63
N ARG A 95 -3.16 15.99 26.01
CA ARG A 95 -1.81 16.29 25.49
C ARG A 95 -1.92 17.04 24.15
N ALA A 96 -1.13 18.11 23.99
CA ALA A 96 -1.19 19.01 22.84
C ALA A 96 -0.91 18.27 21.52
N TYR A 97 0.03 17.32 21.53
CA TYR A 97 0.36 16.56 20.31
C TYR A 97 -0.80 15.67 19.82
N VAL A 98 -1.74 15.28 20.69
CA VAL A 98 -2.87 14.41 20.30
C VAL A 98 -3.83 15.14 19.36
N GLN A 99 -3.92 16.47 19.49
CA GLN A 99 -4.73 17.33 18.61
C GLN A 99 -3.94 17.81 17.38
N ALA A 100 -2.63 17.58 17.34
CA ALA A 100 -1.78 18.01 16.24
C ALA A 100 -2.06 17.23 14.94
N ASN A 101 -1.64 17.82 13.82
CA ASN A 101 -1.77 17.19 12.52
C ASN A 101 -0.93 15.89 12.45
N PRO A 102 -1.50 14.73 12.08
CA PRO A 102 -0.77 13.47 11.96
C PRO A 102 0.45 13.49 11.04
N VAL A 103 0.50 14.41 10.07
CA VAL A 103 1.67 14.59 9.20
C VAL A 103 2.84 15.19 9.99
N LEU A 104 2.57 16.19 10.83
CA LEU A 104 3.59 16.83 11.66
C LEU A 104 4.09 15.88 12.76
N LEU A 105 3.21 15.03 13.30
CA LEU A 105 3.59 14.00 14.26
C LEU A 105 4.62 13.01 13.70
N VAL A 106 4.50 12.62 12.43
CA VAL A 106 5.51 11.76 11.81
C VAL A 106 6.83 12.48 11.64
N ALA A 107 6.82 13.75 11.22
CA ALA A 107 8.04 14.54 11.11
C ALA A 107 8.72 14.70 12.49
N ALA A 108 7.94 14.95 13.55
CA ALA A 108 8.47 15.01 14.90
C ALA A 108 9.07 13.67 15.36
N ALA A 109 8.43 12.54 15.02
CA ALA A 109 8.97 11.21 15.28
C ALA A 109 10.28 10.97 14.51
N GLU A 110 10.38 11.37 13.24
CA GLU A 110 11.61 11.23 12.43
C GLU A 110 12.79 12.04 12.98
N LEU A 111 12.52 13.19 13.61
CA LEU A 111 13.55 14.02 14.24
C LEU A 111 14.11 13.41 15.53
N HIS A 112 13.28 12.67 16.28
CA HIS A 112 13.66 12.10 17.57
C HIS A 112 14.21 10.68 17.45
N ASP A 113 13.55 9.82 16.68
CA ASP A 113 13.91 8.42 16.51
C ASP A 113 13.60 7.94 15.09
N LYS A 114 14.65 7.85 14.27
CA LYS A 114 14.55 7.38 12.88
C LYS A 114 14.14 5.92 12.77
N ASP A 115 14.49 5.08 13.74
CA ASP A 115 14.15 3.66 13.69
C ASP A 115 12.67 3.44 14.03
N ALA A 116 12.17 4.14 15.05
CA ALA A 116 10.74 4.14 15.38
C ALA A 116 9.89 4.73 14.25
N ALA A 117 10.32 5.86 13.67
CA ALA A 117 9.65 6.44 12.51
C ALA A 117 9.69 5.52 11.28
N GLY A 118 10.79 4.78 11.10
CA GLY A 118 10.95 3.77 10.06
C GLY A 118 9.88 2.68 10.12
N GLU A 119 9.40 2.30 11.32
CA GLU A 119 8.28 1.36 11.47
C GLU A 119 6.97 1.95 10.92
N ILE A 120 6.67 3.23 11.20
CA ILE A 120 5.49 3.92 10.65
C ILE A 120 5.54 3.94 9.13
N VAL A 121 6.69 4.34 8.57
CA VAL A 121 6.91 4.40 7.11
C VAL A 121 6.74 3.01 6.49
N ARG A 122 7.31 1.97 7.11
CA ARG A 122 7.15 0.57 6.67
C ARG A 122 5.68 0.15 6.64
N MET A 123 4.91 0.41 7.70
CA MET A 123 3.49 0.05 7.74
C MET A 123 2.68 0.80 6.67
N ARG A 124 2.94 2.10 6.48
CA ARG A 124 2.31 2.88 5.40
C ARG A 124 2.65 2.31 4.03
N ALA A 125 3.91 2.00 3.77
CA ALA A 125 4.37 1.37 2.53
C ALA A 125 3.67 0.02 2.28
N GLN A 126 3.54 -0.83 3.32
CA GLN A 126 2.79 -2.09 3.23
C GLN A 126 1.32 -1.88 2.90
N SER A 127 0.66 -0.87 3.46
CA SER A 127 -0.74 -0.57 3.13
C SER A 127 -0.92 -0.16 1.67
N VAL A 128 0.02 0.63 1.11
CA VAL A 128 0.05 1.03 -0.30
C VAL A 128 0.27 -0.19 -1.19
N MET A 129 1.21 -1.05 -0.80
CA MET A 129 1.50 -2.31 -1.50
C MET A 129 0.25 -3.19 -1.58
N LEU A 130 -0.42 -3.43 -0.45
CA LEU A 130 -1.65 -4.23 -0.38
C LEU A 130 -2.78 -3.65 -1.23
N ARG A 131 -2.92 -2.33 -1.27
CA ARG A 131 -3.89 -1.65 -2.15
C ARG A 131 -3.58 -1.89 -3.62
N ASN A 132 -2.33 -1.73 -4.03
CA ASN A 132 -1.91 -1.97 -5.42
C ASN A 132 -2.09 -3.45 -5.80
N ILE A 133 -1.80 -4.39 -4.89
CA ILE A 133 -2.06 -5.83 -5.08
C ILE A 133 -3.55 -6.09 -5.27
N ALA A 134 -4.40 -5.46 -4.47
CA ALA A 134 -5.84 -5.63 -4.62
C ALA A 134 -6.37 -5.17 -5.97
N PHE A 135 -5.82 -4.07 -6.50
CA PHE A 135 -6.11 -3.62 -7.85
C PHE A 135 -5.65 -4.66 -8.89
N ALA A 136 -4.45 -5.21 -8.77
CA ALA A 136 -3.97 -6.28 -9.64
C ALA A 136 -4.90 -7.51 -9.62
N PHE A 137 -5.38 -7.91 -8.43
CA PHE A 137 -6.35 -8.99 -8.29
C PHE A 137 -7.71 -8.67 -8.91
N THR A 138 -8.13 -7.41 -8.88
CA THR A 138 -9.37 -6.98 -9.55
C THR A 138 -9.24 -7.12 -11.07
N LEU A 139 -8.09 -6.72 -11.64
CA LEU A 139 -7.81 -6.95 -13.06
C LEU A 139 -7.76 -8.45 -13.40
N ALA A 140 -7.11 -9.26 -12.56
CA ALA A 140 -7.05 -10.71 -12.75
C ALA A 140 -8.45 -11.35 -12.71
N ALA A 141 -9.31 -10.89 -11.81
CA ALA A 141 -10.70 -11.32 -11.74
C ALA A 141 -11.47 -10.99 -13.03
N VAL A 142 -11.31 -9.79 -13.58
CA VAL A 142 -11.95 -9.40 -14.85
C VAL A 142 -11.48 -10.31 -15.99
N VAL A 143 -10.18 -10.53 -16.13
CA VAL A 143 -9.63 -11.44 -17.15
C VAL A 143 -10.18 -12.85 -16.99
N ALA A 144 -10.20 -13.38 -15.76
CA ALA A 144 -10.72 -14.70 -15.47
C ALA A 144 -12.23 -14.81 -15.78
N LEU A 145 -13.03 -13.79 -15.44
CA LEU A 145 -14.45 -13.74 -15.80
C LEU A 145 -14.67 -13.76 -17.31
N VAL A 146 -13.90 -12.99 -18.09
CA VAL A 146 -13.97 -13.05 -19.55
C VAL A 146 -13.66 -14.47 -20.05
N GLN A 147 -12.66 -15.13 -19.47
CA GLN A 147 -12.32 -16.52 -19.82
C GLN A 147 -13.38 -17.55 -19.43
N THR A 148 -14.22 -17.29 -18.42
CA THR A 148 -15.38 -18.15 -18.15
C THR A 148 -16.39 -18.12 -19.29
N ALA A 149 -16.54 -16.98 -19.97
CA ALA A 149 -17.48 -16.82 -21.07
C ALA A 149 -16.92 -17.36 -22.40
N THR A 150 -15.63 -17.15 -22.68
CA THR A 150 -15.02 -17.42 -23.99
C THR A 150 -14.14 -18.67 -24.03
N GLY A 151 -13.71 -19.18 -22.89
CA GLY A 151 -12.67 -20.21 -22.80
C GLY A 151 -13.18 -21.66 -22.74
N PRO A 152 -12.33 -22.65 -23.11
CA PRO A 152 -12.66 -24.07 -23.02
C PRO A 152 -12.65 -24.60 -21.57
N HIS A 153 -11.90 -23.97 -20.65
CA HIS A 153 -11.76 -24.39 -19.26
C HIS A 153 -12.52 -23.48 -18.29
N ARG A 154 -13.85 -23.41 -18.47
CA ARG A 154 -14.71 -22.46 -17.74
C ARG A 154 -14.66 -22.62 -16.22
N VAL A 155 -14.56 -23.85 -15.72
CA VAL A 155 -14.52 -24.13 -14.27
C VAL A 155 -13.24 -23.56 -13.65
N VAL A 156 -12.08 -23.79 -14.28
CA VAL A 156 -10.80 -23.27 -13.78
C VAL A 156 -10.80 -21.74 -13.80
N ALA A 157 -11.31 -21.14 -14.87
CA ALA A 157 -11.45 -19.68 -14.96
C ALA A 157 -12.40 -19.12 -13.88
N ALA A 158 -13.50 -19.81 -13.57
CA ALA A 158 -14.46 -19.36 -12.55
C ALA A 158 -13.85 -19.42 -11.14
N VAL A 159 -13.11 -20.50 -10.83
CA VAL A 159 -12.38 -20.62 -9.57
C VAL A 159 -11.30 -19.54 -9.46
N ALA A 160 -10.53 -19.30 -10.52
CA ALA A 160 -9.51 -18.25 -10.55
C ALA A 160 -10.13 -16.86 -10.36
N ALA A 161 -11.29 -16.58 -10.96
CA ALA A 161 -12.03 -15.34 -10.75
C ALA A 161 -12.46 -15.18 -9.29
N ALA A 162 -13.05 -16.22 -8.70
CA ALA A 162 -13.49 -16.21 -7.30
C ALA A 162 -12.30 -15.99 -6.34
N LEU A 163 -11.20 -16.71 -6.53
CA LEU A 163 -9.98 -16.55 -5.71
C LEU A 163 -9.37 -15.16 -5.87
N SER A 164 -9.35 -14.61 -7.08
CA SER A 164 -8.83 -13.26 -7.32
C SER A 164 -9.71 -12.20 -6.65
N LEU A 165 -11.05 -12.34 -6.70
CA LEU A 165 -11.95 -11.44 -5.99
C LEU A 165 -11.76 -11.50 -4.47
N LEU A 166 -11.68 -12.71 -3.90
CA LEU A 166 -11.44 -12.91 -2.47
C LEU A 166 -10.07 -12.31 -2.05
N GLY A 167 -9.03 -12.58 -2.84
CA GLY A 167 -7.70 -12.02 -2.63
C GLY A 167 -7.70 -10.49 -2.69
N GLY A 168 -8.41 -9.89 -3.65
CA GLY A 168 -8.55 -8.45 -3.79
C GLY A 168 -9.27 -7.80 -2.62
N VAL A 169 -10.40 -8.37 -2.18
CA VAL A 169 -11.14 -7.89 -1.01
C VAL A 169 -10.31 -8.03 0.27
N GLY A 170 -9.64 -9.18 0.45
CA GLY A 170 -8.76 -9.42 1.59
C GLY A 170 -7.58 -8.45 1.64
N ALA A 171 -6.94 -8.19 0.49
CA ALA A 171 -5.85 -7.24 0.38
C ALA A 171 -6.30 -5.79 0.67
N LEU A 172 -7.47 -5.35 0.19
CA LEU A 172 -8.04 -4.04 0.56
C LEU A 172 -8.35 -3.94 2.05
N GLY A 173 -8.98 -4.97 2.62
CA GLY A 173 -9.31 -5.01 4.05
C GLY A 173 -8.05 -4.92 4.92
N SER A 174 -7.06 -5.75 4.63
CA SER A 174 -5.77 -5.76 5.32
C SER A 174 -5.01 -4.45 5.12
N GLY A 175 -4.98 -3.89 3.91
CA GLY A 175 -4.34 -2.60 3.62
C GLY A 175 -4.92 -1.47 4.46
N ARG A 176 -6.25 -1.37 4.55
CA ARG A 176 -6.92 -0.38 5.41
C ARG A 176 -6.61 -0.58 6.89
N LYS A 177 -6.61 -1.84 7.36
CA LYS A 177 -6.26 -2.16 8.76
C LYS A 177 -4.83 -1.72 9.08
N VAL A 178 -3.85 -2.04 8.22
CA VAL A 178 -2.45 -1.66 8.41
C VAL A 178 -2.30 -0.13 8.40
N TRP A 179 -3.00 0.57 7.50
CA TRP A 179 -2.99 2.05 7.47
C TRP A 179 -3.51 2.66 8.78
N HIS A 180 -4.61 2.13 9.30
CA HIS A 180 -5.20 2.56 10.57
C HIS A 180 -4.25 2.32 11.75
N LEU A 181 -3.67 1.12 11.83
CA LEU A 181 -2.70 0.77 12.86
C LEU A 181 -1.44 1.66 12.77
N ALA A 182 -1.00 2.04 11.57
CA ALA A 182 0.12 2.95 11.40
C ALA A 182 -0.16 4.35 11.99
N ARG A 183 -1.42 4.81 11.95
CA ARG A 183 -1.83 6.07 12.58
C ARG A 183 -1.84 5.97 14.10
N ILE A 184 -2.41 4.90 14.67
CA ILE A 184 -2.36 4.66 16.11
C ILE A 184 -0.91 4.60 16.58
N LYS A 185 -0.07 3.84 15.88
CA LYS A 185 1.36 3.71 16.16
C LYS A 185 2.10 5.06 16.12
N THR A 186 1.66 5.99 15.27
CA THR A 186 2.22 7.35 15.24
C THR A 186 1.97 8.07 16.57
N PHE A 187 0.75 8.00 17.12
CA PHE A 187 0.43 8.56 18.43
C PHE A 187 1.18 7.85 19.55
N GLU A 188 1.25 6.51 19.51
CA GLU A 188 2.01 5.72 20.50
C GLU A 188 3.48 6.11 20.54
N ILE A 189 4.13 6.31 19.39
CA ILE A 189 5.53 6.74 19.35
C ILE A 189 5.67 8.15 19.90
N CYS A 190 4.81 9.08 19.47
CA CYS A 190 4.86 10.46 19.95
C CYS A 190 4.61 10.57 21.46
N TYR A 191 3.80 9.68 22.05
CA TYR A 191 3.57 9.66 23.49
C TYR A 191 4.86 9.56 24.31
N TRP A 192 5.85 8.80 23.82
CA TRP A 192 7.12 8.56 24.49
C TRP A 192 8.20 9.60 24.19
N ILE A 193 7.94 10.54 23.28
CA ILE A 193 8.89 11.61 22.95
C ILE A 193 8.86 12.66 24.07
N PRO A 194 10.01 12.95 24.73
CA PRO A 194 10.10 14.02 25.72
C PRO A 194 9.76 15.37 25.11
N ASP A 195 9.06 16.23 25.85
CA ASP A 195 8.74 17.61 25.45
C ASP A 195 7.99 17.77 24.12
N ILE A 196 7.42 16.68 23.58
CA ILE A 196 6.63 16.70 22.36
C ILE A 196 5.46 17.70 22.44
N ASP A 197 4.87 17.83 23.63
CA ASP A 197 3.76 18.75 23.86
C ASP A 197 4.18 20.21 23.72
N GLN A 198 5.40 20.57 24.12
CA GLN A 198 5.89 21.95 23.99
C GLN A 198 6.07 22.33 22.52
N THR A 199 6.49 21.37 21.70
CA THR A 199 6.65 21.54 20.25
C THR A 199 5.32 21.88 19.57
N PHE A 200 4.20 21.29 20.04
CA PHE A 200 2.88 21.50 19.45
C PHE A 200 2.00 22.52 20.18
N ALA A 201 2.32 22.83 21.45
CA ALA A 201 1.62 23.86 22.22
C ALA A 201 1.95 25.29 21.74
N ALA A 202 3.15 25.50 21.18
CA ALA A 202 3.57 26.81 20.66
C ALA A 202 2.79 27.25 19.39
N ASP A 203 2.20 26.30 18.65
CA ASP A 203 1.46 26.52 17.41
C ASP A 203 -0.07 26.50 17.60
N ALA A 204 -0.57 26.32 18.82
CA ALA A 204 -2.00 26.44 19.11
C ALA A 204 -2.41 27.91 18.94
N PRO A 205 -3.42 28.25 18.10
CA PRO A 205 -3.89 29.61 18.00
C PRO A 205 -4.37 30.05 19.39
N ALA A 206 -3.84 31.17 19.88
CA ALA A 206 -4.34 31.81 21.09
C ALA A 206 -5.85 32.02 20.89
N GLU A 207 -6.66 31.33 21.68
CA GLU A 207 -8.11 31.52 21.70
C GLU A 207 -8.39 33.00 21.96
N GLY A 208 -9.03 33.66 20.99
CA GLY A 208 -9.56 35.02 21.10
C GLY A 208 -11.07 34.98 21.22
#